data_AF-A0A258TXF1-F1
#
_entry.id   AF-A0A258TXF1-F1
#
_cell.length_a   1.000
_cell.length_b   1.000
_cell.length_c   1.000
_cell.angle_alpha   90.00
_cell.angle_beta   90.00
_cell.angle_gamma   90.00
#
_symmetry.space_group_name_H-M   'P 1'
#
loop_
_entity.id
_entity.type
_entity.pdbx_description
1 polymer ?
#
loop_
_entity_poly.entity_id
_entity_poly.type
_entity_poly.pdbx_seq_one_letter_code
_entity_poly.pdbx_strand_id
1 'polypeptide(L)'
;SCAACQGTNGNSVGITPTLAGLDSGYFVTQMLAFKQGERSPTVMHHHAKGLTIDEINLLATYFAHQKRITHAVPKSEQLKEYHGR
;
A
#
# COMPACT_ATOMS: atom_id res chain seq x y z
N SER A 1 9.21 -11.21 0.71
CA SER A 1 9.63 -9.83 0.97
C SER A 1 8.59 -8.87 0.38
N CYS A 2 8.27 -7.75 1.06
CA CYS A 2 7.25 -6.78 0.64
C CYS A 2 7.56 -6.15 -0.73
N ALA A 3 8.85 -5.89 -0.98
CA ALA A 3 9.32 -5.20 -2.18
C ALA A 3 9.09 -6.00 -3.49
N ALA A 4 8.90 -7.32 -3.40
CA ALA A 4 8.65 -8.16 -4.57
C ALA A 4 7.34 -7.79 -5.28
N CYS A 5 6.35 -7.31 -4.53
CA CYS A 5 5.08 -6.84 -5.10
C CYS A 5 4.97 -5.31 -5.01
N GLN A 6 5.40 -4.71 -3.90
CA GLN A 6 5.12 -3.30 -3.59
C GLN A 6 6.28 -2.37 -3.97
N GLY A 7 7.27 -2.90 -4.70
CA GLY A 7 8.45 -2.18 -5.14
C GLY A 7 9.44 -1.84 -4.03
N THR A 8 10.64 -1.43 -4.42
CA THR A 8 11.70 -1.05 -3.48
C THR A 8 11.24 0.11 -2.59
N ASN A 9 11.45 -0.03 -1.29
CA ASN A 9 10.99 0.92 -0.27
C ASN A 9 9.48 1.20 -0.28
N GLY A 10 8.68 0.29 -0.85
CA GLY A 10 7.22 0.47 -0.95
C GLY A 10 6.79 1.42 -2.06
N ASN A 11 7.68 1.79 -2.98
CA ASN A 11 7.32 2.55 -4.19
C ASN A 11 6.93 1.58 -5.30
N SER A 12 5.63 1.29 -5.39
CA SER A 12 5.09 0.35 -6.38
C SER A 12 5.24 0.89 -7.79
N VAL A 13 5.53 0.00 -8.74
CA VAL A 13 5.65 0.30 -10.18
C VAL A 13 4.56 -0.37 -11.02
N GLY A 14 3.58 -1.00 -10.37
CA GLY A 14 2.51 -1.77 -11.01
C GLY A 14 1.14 -1.55 -10.36
N ILE A 15 0.26 -2.54 -10.46
CA ILE A 15 -1.14 -2.45 -9.97
C ILE A 15 -1.27 -2.47 -8.44
N THR A 16 -0.21 -2.86 -7.75
CA THR A 16 -0.16 -2.94 -6.29
C THR A 16 -0.06 -1.56 -5.67
N PRO A 17 -0.59 -1.35 -4.46
CA PRO A 17 -0.54 -0.05 -3.81
C PRO A 17 0.89 0.34 -3.44
N THR A 18 1.15 1.65 -3.51
CA THR A 18 2.38 2.26 -2.95
C THR A 18 2.23 2.39 -1.44
N LEU A 19 3.19 1.81 -0.70
CA LEU A 19 3.27 1.90 0.75
C LEU A 19 4.15 3.07 1.22
N ALA A 20 5.07 3.54 0.39
CA ALA A 20 5.98 4.61 0.77
C ALA A 20 5.20 5.87 1.19
N GLY A 21 5.53 6.42 2.36
CA GLY A 21 4.87 7.59 2.94
C GLY A 21 3.39 7.38 3.27
N LEU A 22 2.92 6.14 3.38
CA LEU A 22 1.57 5.85 3.86
C LEU A 22 1.48 6.14 5.36
N ASP A 23 0.37 6.70 5.81
CA ASP A 23 0.13 6.90 7.25
C ASP A 23 0.24 5.57 8.01
N SER A 24 0.93 5.59 9.15
CA SER A 24 1.20 4.38 9.92
C SER A 24 -0.08 3.82 10.53
N GLY A 25 -0.98 4.66 11.04
CA GLY A 25 -2.26 4.21 11.61
C GLY A 25 -3.14 3.54 10.55
N TYR A 26 -3.18 4.12 9.35
CA TYR A 26 -3.85 3.54 8.21
C TYR A 26 -3.23 2.19 7.82
N PHE A 27 -1.90 2.09 7.72
CA PHE A 27 -1.22 0.83 7.41
C PHE A 27 -1.59 -0.27 8.42
N VAL A 28 -1.51 0.02 9.72
CA VAL A 28 -1.87 -0.93 10.78
C VAL A 28 -3.31 -1.39 10.63
N THR A 29 -4.23 -0.44 10.43
CA THR A 29 -5.66 -0.72 10.25
C THR A 29 -5.89 -1.67 9.08
N GLN A 30 -5.24 -1.42 7.93
CA GLN A 30 -5.37 -2.28 6.76
C GLN A 30 -4.81 -3.69 6.99
N MET A 31 -3.66 -3.79 7.64
CA MET A 31 -3.03 -5.09 7.92
C MET A 31 -3.83 -5.92 8.93
N LEU A 32 -4.42 -5.29 9.94
CA LEU A 32 -5.33 -5.95 10.89
C LEU A 32 -6.61 -6.42 10.20
N ALA A 33 -7.20 -5.59 9.33
CA ALA A 33 -8.37 -5.98 8.55
C ALA A 33 -8.07 -7.19 7.63
N PHE A 34 -6.89 -7.24 7.00
CA PHE A 34 -6.44 -8.42 6.25
C PHE A 34 -6.21 -9.65 7.13
N LYS A 35 -5.66 -9.47 8.34
CA LYS A 35 -5.41 -10.55 9.28
C LYS A 35 -6.72 -11.18 9.78
N GLN A 36 -7.72 -10.34 10.08
CA GLN A 36 -9.04 -10.73 10.60
C GLN A 36 -10.00 -11.21 9.49
N GLY A 37 -9.71 -10.93 8.22
CA GLY A 37 -10.58 -11.28 7.10
C GLY A 37 -11.72 -10.29 6.88
N GLU A 38 -11.60 -9.07 7.38
CA GLU A 38 -12.58 -7.99 7.21
C GLU A 38 -12.48 -7.33 5.83
N ARG A 39 -11.31 -7.42 5.17
CA ARG A 39 -11.17 -7.03 3.76
C ARG A 39 -11.53 -8.19 2.84
N SER A 40 -11.99 -7.86 1.63
CA SER A 40 -12.20 -8.85 0.57
C SER A 40 -10.93 -9.67 0.34
N PRO A 41 -11.02 -11.00 0.23
CA PRO A 41 -9.87 -11.89 0.11
C PRO A 41 -8.91 -11.48 -1.01
N THR A 42 -7.64 -11.36 -0.64
CA THR A 42 -6.50 -11.08 -1.54
C THR A 42 -5.28 -11.84 -1.03
N VAL A 43 -4.22 -11.87 -1.85
CA VAL A 43 -2.92 -12.45 -1.44
C VAL A 43 -2.38 -11.89 -0.11
N MET A 44 -2.72 -10.64 0.23
CA MET A 44 -2.25 -10.01 1.47
C MET A 44 -2.79 -10.66 2.75
N HIS A 45 -3.88 -11.43 2.69
CA HIS A 45 -4.40 -12.15 3.87
C HIS A 45 -3.41 -13.21 4.35
N HIS A 46 -2.78 -13.94 3.42
CA HIS A 46 -1.78 -14.96 3.77
C HIS A 46 -0.56 -14.33 4.43
N HIS A 47 -0.13 -13.17 3.94
CA HIS A 47 0.99 -12.43 4.53
C HIS A 47 0.62 -11.83 5.90
N ALA A 48 -0.53 -11.18 6.02
CA ALA A 48 -0.97 -10.56 7.28
C ALA A 48 -1.20 -11.58 8.41
N LYS A 49 -1.66 -12.79 8.07
CA LYS A 49 -1.79 -13.89 9.04
C LYS A 49 -0.46 -14.31 9.66
N GLY A 50 0.62 -14.31 8.88
CA GLY A 50 1.96 -14.68 9.34
C GLY A 50 2.70 -13.61 10.15
N LEU A 51 2.19 -12.38 10.21
CA LEU A 51 2.81 -11.28 10.95
C LEU A 51 2.20 -11.13 12.36
N THR A 52 3.03 -10.84 13.33
CA THR A 52 2.62 -10.38 14.67
C THR A 52 2.17 -8.91 14.62
N ILE A 53 1.49 -8.44 15.68
CA ILE A 53 1.06 -7.03 15.78
C ILE A 53 2.29 -6.11 15.82
N ASP A 54 3.34 -6.51 16.54
CA ASP A 54 4.57 -5.72 16.64
C ASP A 54 5.29 -5.60 15.29
N GLU A 55 5.36 -6.67 14.50
CA GLU A 55 5.90 -6.60 13.14
C GLU A 55 5.05 -5.71 12.22
N ILE A 56 3.73 -5.74 12.34
CA ILE A 56 2.83 -4.84 11.60
C ILE A 56 3.14 -3.38 11.96
N ASN A 57 3.31 -3.08 13.25
CA ASN A 57 3.67 -1.73 13.70
C ASN A 57 5.06 -1.30 13.19
N LEU A 58 6.06 -2.18 13.24
CA LEU A 58 7.40 -1.91 12.70
C LEU A 58 7.37 -1.61 11.20
N LEU A 59 6.60 -2.39 10.43
CA LEU A 59 6.40 -2.14 9.00
C LEU A 59 5.67 -0.82 8.76
N ALA A 60 4.64 -0.52 9.56
CA ALA A 60 3.91 0.75 9.46
C ALA A 60 4.83 1.95 9.65
N THR A 61 5.65 1.94 10.70
CA THR A 61 6.66 2.97 10.95
C THR A 61 7.68 3.01 9.82
N TYR A 62 8.20 1.85 9.38
CA TYR A 62 9.16 1.79 8.28
C TYR A 62 8.64 2.46 7.01
N PHE A 63 7.42 2.12 6.57
CA PHE A 63 6.85 2.62 5.32
C PHE A 63 6.41 4.09 5.42
N ALA A 64 5.92 4.53 6.57
CA ALA A 64 5.58 5.93 6.81
C ALA A 64 6.78 6.87 6.64
N HIS A 65 7.99 6.41 6.97
CA HIS A 65 9.22 7.19 6.83
C HIS A 65 9.85 7.12 5.43
N GLN A 66 9.32 6.30 4.51
CA GLN A 66 9.87 6.22 3.17
C GLN A 66 9.44 7.41 2.32
N LYS A 67 10.37 7.93 1.50
CA LYS A 67 10.06 8.96 0.51
C LYS A 67 9.15 8.37 -0.57
N ARG A 68 7.92 8.90 -0.66
CA ARG A 68 6.97 8.55 -1.73
C ARG A 68 7.43 9.16 -3.05
N ILE A 69 7.56 8.32 -4.07
CA ILE A 69 7.74 8.74 -5.46
C ILE A 69 6.34 8.79 -6.07
N THR A 70 5.82 10.00 -6.25
CA THR A 70 4.58 10.21 -6.99
C THR A 70 4.92 10.42 -8.46
N HIS A 71 4.46 9.53 -9.34
CA HIS A 71 4.35 9.86 -10.75
C HIS A 71 3.17 10.82 -10.88
N ALA A 72 3.45 12.12 -10.98
CA ALA A 72 2.41 13.08 -11.29
C ALA A 72 1.83 12.70 -12.67
N VAL A 73 0.60 12.21 -12.73
CA VAL A 73 -0.14 12.16 -13.99
C VAL A 73 -0.27 13.62 -14.43
N PRO A 74 0.24 14.01 -15.60
CA PRO A 74 0.09 15.37 -16.08
C PRO A 74 -1.40 15.72 -16.13
N LYS A 75 -1.78 16.89 -15.60
CA LYS A 75 -3.16 17.39 -15.52
C LYS A 75 -3.91 17.35 -16.88
N SER A 76 -3.18 17.29 -18.00
CA SER A 76 -3.72 17.17 -19.35
C SER A 76 -4.40 15.82 -19.66
N GLU A 77 -4.08 14.75 -18.91
CA GLU A 77 -4.64 13.42 -19.16
C GLU A 77 -5.93 13.16 -18.33
N GLN A 78 -6.04 13.81 -17.16
CA GLN A 78 -7.25 13.78 -16.32
C GLN A 78 -8.49 14.42 -16.96
N LEU A 79 -8.32 15.32 -17.94
CA LEU A 79 -9.45 15.98 -18.61
C LEU A 79 -10.07 15.14 -19.73
N LYS A 80 -9.36 14.14 -20.28
CA LYS A 80 -9.86 13.32 -21.39
C LYS A 80 -10.80 12.20 -20.94
N GLU A 81 -10.66 11.75 -19.70
CA GLU A 81 -11.54 10.70 -19.15
C GLU A 81 -12.87 11.26 -18.63
N TYR A 82 -12.93 12.54 -18.25
CA TYR A 82 -14.15 13.17 -17.74
C TYR A 82 -15.13 13.65 -18.84
N HIS A 83 -14.62 14.02 -20.02
CA HIS A 83 -15.43 14.56 -21.12
C HIS A 83 -15.69 13.56 -22.27
N GLY A 84 -15.45 12.27 -22.04
CA GLY A 84 -15.62 11.19 -23.02
C GLY A 84 -16.93 10.40 -22.93
N ARG A 85 -18.01 10.96 -22.38
CA ARG A 85 -19.38 10.42 -22.48
C ARG A 85 -20.33 11.50 -22.99
#